data_AF-A0A2S5GIM3-F1
#
_entry.id   AF-A0A2S5GIM3-F1
#
_cell.length_a   1.000
_cell.length_b   1.000
_cell.length_c   1.000
_cell.angle_alpha   90.00
_cell.angle_beta   90.00
_cell.angle_gamma   90.00
#
_symmetry.space_group_name_H-M   'P 1'
#
loop_
_entity.id
_entity.type
_entity.pdbx_description
1 polymer ?
#
loop_
_entity_poly.entity_id
_entity_poly.type
_entity_poly.pdbx_seq_one_letter_code
_entity_poly.pdbx_strand_id
1 'polypeptide(L)'
;MAAPAAAAALVWGYRAYRAYAAHETAQTAIETAQTAAQINERKKEVQAILKDTIQNMKEEIDVKSSTFVRTGGNSTVSRGRSEHVTYRQYIERKIPFRPVISTVCQWALKSPLTVPRRLRKKIRGEFIDTTIDIALKQTTASLVFEVVDDLLKWESPLKAEPVYDGTSYKAMLGEPSTRPKRISEVFPFWPRPKGSLAPDLVIVEYRQQPFDVGNVFAAVEIKFPKDWVKRDQMKDYVSLMGGDVQKVVLLRVPEDCTGASGSARTSGTKPGHSSRSGK
;
A
#
# COMPACT_ATOMS: atom_id res chain seq x y z
N MET A 1 -3.46 -41.73 -42.09
CA MET A 1 -3.37 -40.54 -41.21
C MET A 1 -3.95 -40.93 -39.87
N ALA A 2 -3.10 -41.01 -38.86
CA ALA A 2 -3.44 -41.46 -37.52
C ALA A 2 -3.59 -40.27 -36.57
N ALA A 3 -4.68 -40.26 -35.81
CA ALA A 3 -4.66 -39.84 -34.41
C ALA A 3 -4.59 -41.14 -33.56
N PRO A 4 -4.44 -41.16 -32.22
CA PRO A 4 -4.19 -40.09 -31.23
C PRO A 4 -3.15 -40.46 -30.12
N ALA A 5 -2.76 -39.50 -29.28
CA ALA A 5 -2.40 -39.69 -27.86
C ALA A 5 -2.44 -38.30 -27.18
N ALA A 6 -3.55 -37.95 -26.50
CA ALA A 6 -3.73 -38.03 -25.04
C ALA A 6 -2.86 -36.99 -24.28
N ALA A 7 -3.41 -35.89 -23.75
CA ALA A 7 -4.29 -35.74 -22.59
C ALA A 7 -3.53 -35.09 -21.41
N ALA A 8 -4.26 -34.33 -20.57
CA ALA A 8 -3.88 -33.58 -19.35
C ALA A 8 -3.37 -32.14 -19.61
N ALA A 9 -3.92 -31.06 -19.05
CA ALA A 9 -4.85 -30.93 -17.93
C ALA A 9 -5.74 -29.67 -18.07
N LEU A 10 -6.98 -29.88 -17.66
CA LEU A 10 -8.03 -28.92 -17.33
C LEU A 10 -7.61 -28.00 -16.14
N VAL A 11 -8.19 -26.79 -16.16
CA VAL A 11 -8.47 -25.87 -15.04
C VAL A 11 -7.38 -24.86 -14.59
N TRP A 12 -7.84 -23.61 -14.43
CA TRP A 12 -7.29 -22.48 -13.64
C TRP A 12 -6.60 -21.30 -14.36
N GLY A 13 -7.30 -20.68 -15.32
CA GLY A 13 -6.95 -19.34 -15.84
C GLY A 13 -8.11 -18.31 -15.86
N TYR A 14 -9.30 -18.68 -15.42
CA TYR A 14 -10.55 -17.94 -15.71
C TYR A 14 -10.88 -16.77 -14.76
N ARG A 15 -10.11 -16.58 -13.67
CA ARG A 15 -10.39 -15.53 -12.67
C ARG A 15 -9.32 -14.44 -12.56
N ALA A 16 -8.12 -14.65 -13.11
CA ALA A 16 -7.06 -13.63 -13.14
C ALA A 16 -7.14 -12.70 -14.38
N TYR A 17 -7.84 -13.16 -15.42
CA TYR A 17 -8.07 -12.45 -16.68
C TYR A 17 -9.30 -11.50 -16.62
N ARG A 18 -10.31 -11.76 -15.79
CA ARG A 18 -11.57 -10.98 -15.79
C ARG A 18 -11.50 -9.54 -15.24
N ALA A 19 -10.37 -9.11 -14.68
CA ALA A 19 -10.21 -7.74 -14.15
C ALA A 19 -9.16 -6.91 -14.88
N TYR A 20 -8.19 -7.53 -15.57
CA TYR A 20 -7.25 -6.83 -16.45
C TYR A 20 -7.51 -7.09 -17.93
N ALA A 21 -8.08 -8.23 -18.32
CA ALA A 21 -8.21 -8.58 -19.73
C ALA A 21 -9.59 -8.31 -20.34
N ALA A 22 -10.22 -7.24 -19.84
CA ALA A 22 -10.91 -6.35 -20.76
C ALA A 22 -9.90 -5.43 -21.52
N HIS A 23 -8.61 -5.41 -21.14
CA HIS A 23 -7.53 -4.64 -21.77
C HIS A 23 -6.76 -5.42 -22.86
N GLU A 24 -6.60 -6.74 -22.76
CA GLU A 24 -5.77 -7.49 -23.73
C GLU A 24 -6.47 -7.91 -25.03
N THR A 25 -7.80 -7.75 -25.15
CA THR A 25 -8.49 -8.07 -26.42
C THR A 25 -9.15 -6.87 -27.10
N ALA A 26 -9.02 -5.64 -26.59
CA ALA A 26 -9.62 -4.48 -27.27
C ALA A 26 -9.12 -3.08 -26.85
N GLN A 27 -7.94 -2.89 -26.24
CA GLN A 27 -7.42 -1.52 -26.07
C GLN A 27 -6.43 -1.19 -27.18
N THR A 28 -6.79 -0.18 -27.97
CA THR A 28 -5.92 0.35 -29.02
C THR A 28 -4.66 0.95 -28.39
N ALA A 29 -3.53 0.93 -29.09
CA ALA A 29 -2.27 1.53 -28.61
C ALA A 29 -2.44 3.00 -28.15
N ILE A 30 -3.44 3.69 -28.69
CA ILE A 30 -3.84 5.05 -28.33
C ILE A 30 -4.39 5.13 -26.90
N GLU A 31 -5.25 4.20 -26.48
CA GLU A 31 -5.80 4.18 -25.11
C GLU A 31 -4.72 3.83 -24.07
N THR A 32 -3.78 2.94 -24.42
CA THR A 32 -2.62 2.64 -23.58
C THR A 32 -1.71 3.86 -23.44
N ALA A 33 -1.44 4.57 -24.54
CA ALA A 33 -0.64 5.79 -24.53
C ALA A 33 -1.33 6.92 -23.75
N GLN A 34 -2.65 7.07 -23.87
CA GLN A 34 -3.45 8.03 -23.10
C GLN A 34 -3.42 7.70 -21.61
N THR A 35 -3.55 6.42 -21.24
CA THR A 35 -3.46 5.97 -19.85
C THR A 35 -2.06 6.23 -19.28
N ALA A 36 -1.01 5.94 -20.04
CA ALA A 36 0.37 6.24 -19.64
C ALA A 36 0.61 7.75 -19.52
N ALA A 37 0.07 8.56 -20.43
CA ALA A 37 0.13 10.02 -20.37
C ALA A 37 -0.60 10.56 -19.13
N GLN A 38 -1.80 10.05 -18.84
CA GLN A 38 -2.55 10.39 -17.61
C GLN A 38 -1.79 9.97 -16.36
N ILE A 39 -1.19 8.78 -16.32
CA ILE A 39 -0.35 8.36 -15.19
C ILE A 39 0.82 9.32 -15.02
N ASN A 40 1.49 9.73 -16.09
CA ASN A 40 2.62 10.67 -16.02
C ASN A 40 2.19 12.09 -15.63
N GLU A 41 1.06 12.57 -16.13
CA GLU A 41 0.46 13.86 -15.73
C GLU A 41 0.06 13.82 -14.26
N ARG A 42 -0.61 12.76 -13.82
CA ARG A 42 -0.96 12.56 -12.41
C ARG A 42 0.26 12.41 -11.53
N LYS A 43 1.34 11.78 -11.99
CA LYS A 43 2.63 11.76 -11.26
C LYS A 43 3.17 13.18 -11.07
N LYS A 44 3.10 14.04 -12.11
CA LYS A 44 3.51 15.45 -12.00
C LYS A 44 2.58 16.25 -11.07
N GLU A 45 1.28 16.05 -11.16
CA GLU A 45 0.31 16.68 -10.25
C GLU A 45 0.51 16.21 -8.81
N VAL A 46 0.72 14.91 -8.59
CA VAL A 46 1.09 14.34 -7.29
C VAL A 46 2.36 14.99 -6.78
N GLN A 47 3.41 15.09 -7.59
CA GLN A 47 4.66 15.76 -7.21
C GLN A 47 4.45 17.23 -6.88
N ALA A 48 3.56 17.94 -7.57
CA ALA A 48 3.27 19.35 -7.33
C ALA A 48 2.40 19.57 -6.09
N ILE A 49 1.29 18.83 -5.96
CA ILE A 49 0.30 18.92 -4.89
C ILE A 49 0.87 18.39 -3.58
N LEU A 50 1.62 17.29 -3.66
CA LEU A 50 2.25 16.68 -2.50
C LEU A 50 3.68 17.15 -2.32
N LYS A 51 4.19 18.15 -3.04
CA LYS A 51 5.60 18.59 -2.91
C LYS A 51 5.99 18.85 -1.46
N ASP A 52 5.18 19.63 -0.76
CA ASP A 52 5.41 19.99 0.65
C ASP A 52 5.21 18.77 1.56
N THR A 53 4.27 17.89 1.22
CA THR A 53 4.06 16.63 1.96
C THR A 53 5.24 15.69 1.78
N ILE A 54 5.73 15.52 0.56
CA ILE A 54 6.88 14.69 0.19
C ILE A 54 8.16 15.27 0.81
N GLN A 55 8.31 16.59 0.83
CA GLN A 55 9.44 17.25 1.50
C GLN A 55 9.39 17.03 3.01
N ASN A 56 8.23 17.19 3.65
CA ASN A 56 8.04 16.86 5.05
C ASN A 56 8.28 15.36 5.33
N MET A 57 7.85 14.48 4.42
CA MET A 57 8.11 13.03 4.50
C MET A 57 9.60 12.75 4.44
N LYS A 58 10.32 13.39 3.51
CA LYS A 58 11.77 13.27 3.38
C LYS A 58 12.48 13.69 4.66
N GLU A 59 12.14 14.85 5.21
CA GLU A 59 12.72 15.35 6.47
C GLU A 59 12.39 14.42 7.64
N GLU A 60 11.15 13.96 7.75
CA GLU A 60 10.75 13.01 8.79
C GLU A 60 11.46 11.66 8.63
N ILE A 61 11.65 11.18 7.41
CA ILE A 61 12.41 9.97 7.09
C ILE A 61 13.87 10.15 7.47
N ASP A 62 14.52 11.26 7.10
CA ASP A 62 15.93 11.52 7.42
C ASP A 62 16.15 11.63 8.94
N VAL A 63 15.25 12.31 9.67
CA VAL A 63 15.32 12.44 11.15
C VAL A 63 15.03 11.12 11.87
N LYS A 64 14.05 10.33 11.40
CA LYS A 64 13.68 9.07 12.09
C LYS A 64 14.55 7.89 11.67
N SER A 65 15.07 7.87 10.45
CA SER A 65 15.98 6.80 10.01
C SER A 65 17.33 6.86 10.74
N SER A 66 17.77 8.03 11.19
CA SER A 66 18.96 8.19 12.05
C SER A 66 18.75 7.78 13.51
N THR A 67 17.50 7.68 13.97
CA THR A 67 17.13 7.33 15.36
C THR A 67 16.42 5.99 15.52
N PHE A 68 16.21 5.26 14.42
CA PHE A 68 15.44 4.02 14.34
C PHE A 68 15.96 2.89 15.27
N VAL A 69 17.22 2.99 15.71
CA VAL A 69 17.94 1.96 16.45
C VAL A 69 17.42 1.71 17.88
N ARG A 70 16.56 2.54 18.48
CA ARG A 70 16.26 2.39 19.93
C ARG A 70 14.82 2.49 20.42
N THR A 71 13.84 2.81 19.58
CA THR A 71 12.45 2.94 20.05
C THR A 71 11.49 2.52 18.96
N GLY A 72 10.94 1.30 19.08
CA GLY A 72 9.86 0.82 18.22
C GLY A 72 8.75 1.87 18.10
N GLY A 73 8.20 2.01 16.88
CA GLY A 73 7.42 3.15 16.37
C GLY A 73 6.58 3.98 17.36
N ASN A 74 6.54 5.29 17.16
CA ASN A 74 6.00 6.26 18.13
C ASN A 74 4.47 6.38 18.17
N SER A 75 3.72 5.58 17.42
CA SER A 75 2.26 5.74 17.29
C SER A 75 1.52 4.43 17.22
N THR A 76 0.68 4.18 18.23
CA THR A 76 -0.41 3.20 18.25
C THR A 76 -1.74 3.89 18.05
N VAL A 77 -2.70 3.16 17.48
CA VAL A 77 -4.13 3.46 17.68
C VAL A 77 -4.65 2.45 18.69
N SER A 78 -5.23 2.91 19.79
CA SER A 78 -5.97 2.04 20.72
C SER A 78 -7.46 2.24 20.46
N ARG A 79 -8.20 1.14 20.32
CA ARG A 79 -9.66 1.19 20.24
C ARG A 79 -10.27 0.59 21.50
N GLY A 80 -11.38 1.19 21.95
CA GLY A 80 -12.16 0.69 23.08
C GLY A 80 -12.66 -0.76 22.87
N ARG A 81 -13.12 -1.40 23.96
CA ARG A 81 -13.42 -2.85 24.05
C ARG A 81 -14.44 -3.43 23.04
N SER A 82 -15.06 -2.64 22.16
CA SER A 82 -16.24 -3.04 21.38
C SER A 82 -16.05 -3.26 19.87
N GLU A 83 -14.87 -3.06 19.29
CA GLU A 83 -14.66 -3.29 17.85
C GLU A 83 -13.70 -4.46 17.55
N HIS A 84 -14.18 -5.42 16.75
CA HIS A 84 -13.43 -6.47 16.06
C HIS A 84 -12.19 -7.02 16.79
N VAL A 85 -12.43 -7.72 17.91
CA VAL A 85 -11.41 -8.46 18.69
C VAL A 85 -10.48 -9.29 17.81
N THR A 86 -10.98 -9.83 16.69
CA THR A 86 -10.28 -10.73 15.77
C THR A 86 -9.00 -10.14 15.14
N TYR A 87 -8.95 -8.82 14.88
CA TYR A 87 -7.79 -8.19 14.24
C TYR A 87 -7.09 -7.15 15.10
N ARG A 88 -7.52 -7.02 16.37
CA ARG A 88 -6.99 -6.05 17.33
C ARG A 88 -5.47 -6.09 17.41
N GLN A 89 -4.90 -7.29 17.44
CA GLN A 89 -3.44 -7.49 17.51
C GLN A 89 -2.66 -6.95 16.30
N TYR A 90 -3.30 -6.78 15.14
CA TYR A 90 -2.67 -6.20 13.94
C TYR A 90 -2.92 -4.69 13.84
N ILE A 91 -4.07 -4.22 14.33
CA ILE A 91 -4.49 -2.82 14.29
C ILE A 91 -3.71 -1.96 15.30
N GLU A 92 -3.59 -2.46 16.54
CA GLU A 92 -2.97 -1.71 17.65
C GLU A 92 -1.43 -1.68 17.58
N ARG A 93 -0.83 -2.22 16.51
CA ARG A 93 0.61 -2.23 16.32
C ARG A 93 1.18 -0.83 16.10
N LYS A 94 2.30 -0.61 16.80
CA LYS A 94 3.17 0.54 16.58
C LYS A 94 3.83 0.39 15.22
N ILE A 95 3.60 1.36 14.35
CA ILE A 95 4.39 1.50 13.12
C ILE A 95 5.08 2.85 13.13
N PRO A 96 6.36 2.91 12.74
CA PRO A 96 7.01 4.17 12.43
C PRO A 96 6.36 4.77 11.18
N PHE A 97 6.54 6.08 10.99
CA PHE A 97 5.99 6.80 9.85
C PHE A 97 4.46 6.73 9.70
N ARG A 98 3.70 6.33 10.74
CA ARG A 98 2.22 6.32 10.67
C ARG A 98 1.63 7.66 10.20
N PRO A 99 2.11 8.85 10.65
CA PRO A 99 1.59 10.12 10.16
C PRO A 99 1.76 10.27 8.64
N VAL A 100 2.95 9.93 8.13
CA VAL A 100 3.26 9.92 6.70
C VAL A 100 2.36 8.96 5.93
N ILE A 101 2.27 7.71 6.38
CA ILE A 101 1.42 6.67 5.76
C ILE A 101 -0.04 7.13 5.76
N SER A 102 -0.49 7.76 6.84
CA SER A 102 -1.84 8.30 7.00
C SER A 102 -2.13 9.41 6.00
N THR A 103 -1.21 10.37 5.83
CA THR A 103 -1.37 11.46 4.86
C THR A 103 -1.49 10.92 3.43
N VAL A 104 -0.62 9.99 3.04
CA VAL A 104 -0.67 9.35 1.72
C VAL A 104 -1.99 8.62 1.52
N CYS A 105 -2.40 7.79 2.49
CA CYS A 105 -3.65 7.04 2.40
C CYS A 105 -4.89 7.94 2.37
N GLN A 106 -4.93 8.99 3.18
CA GLN A 106 -6.02 9.95 3.18
C GLN A 106 -6.10 10.75 1.87
N TRP A 107 -4.95 11.10 1.30
CA TRP A 107 -4.90 11.75 -0.01
C TRP A 107 -5.41 10.80 -1.11
N ALA A 108 -4.94 9.55 -1.12
CA ALA A 108 -5.40 8.54 -2.06
C ALA A 108 -6.90 8.21 -1.92
N LEU A 109 -7.45 8.34 -0.71
CA LEU A 109 -8.90 8.23 -0.49
C LEU A 109 -9.68 9.42 -1.08
N LYS A 110 -9.15 10.64 -0.98
CA LYS A 110 -9.79 11.88 -1.47
C LYS A 110 -9.65 12.08 -2.97
N SER A 111 -8.50 11.72 -3.55
CA SER A 111 -8.17 11.94 -4.95
C SER A 111 -7.58 10.67 -5.61
N PRO A 112 -8.36 9.58 -5.71
CA PRO A 112 -7.89 8.36 -6.35
C PRO A 112 -7.76 8.53 -7.87
N LEU A 113 -6.81 7.80 -8.47
CA LEU A 113 -6.82 7.53 -9.90
C LEU A 113 -8.11 6.81 -10.28
N THR A 114 -8.76 7.28 -11.35
CA THR A 114 -9.97 6.68 -11.90
C THR A 114 -9.67 6.05 -13.25
N VAL A 115 -10.11 4.82 -13.44
CA VAL A 115 -10.02 4.14 -14.73
C VAL A 115 -11.41 3.69 -15.19
N PRO A 116 -11.72 3.79 -16.50
CA PRO A 116 -12.97 3.27 -17.03
C PRO A 116 -12.94 1.75 -17.01
N ARG A 117 -13.99 1.13 -16.45
CA ARG A 117 -14.21 -0.31 -16.52
C ARG A 117 -15.49 -0.61 -17.29
N ARG A 118 -15.33 -1.39 -18.37
CA ARG A 118 -16.46 -1.98 -19.09
C ARG A 118 -17.01 -3.18 -18.32
N LEU A 119 -18.29 -3.14 -18.01
CA LEU A 119 -19.05 -4.21 -17.39
C LEU A 119 -20.04 -4.74 -18.42
N ARG A 120 -20.01 -6.06 -18.62
CA ARG A 120 -21.01 -6.76 -19.42
C ARG A 120 -21.96 -7.49 -18.49
N LYS A 121 -23.23 -7.10 -18.47
CA LYS A 121 -24.26 -7.73 -17.64
C LYS A 121 -25.34 -8.32 -18.54
N LYS A 122 -25.72 -9.57 -18.27
CA LYS A 122 -26.85 -10.21 -18.95
C LYS A 122 -28.13 -9.85 -18.21
N ILE A 123 -29.05 -9.16 -18.88
CA ILE A 123 -30.37 -8.79 -18.34
C ILE A 123 -31.42 -9.30 -19.33
N ARG A 124 -32.35 -10.16 -18.86
CA ARG A 124 -33.45 -10.71 -19.68
C ARG A 124 -33.02 -11.34 -21.02
N GLY A 125 -31.85 -11.98 -21.07
CA GLY A 125 -31.35 -12.65 -22.28
C GLY A 125 -30.39 -11.82 -23.11
N GLU A 126 -30.46 -10.50 -23.03
CA GLU A 126 -29.59 -9.57 -23.74
C GLU A 126 -28.35 -9.19 -22.92
N PHE A 127 -27.25 -8.91 -23.61
CA PHE A 127 -26.05 -8.38 -22.98
C PHE A 127 -26.04 -6.86 -23.09
N ILE A 128 -25.99 -6.20 -21.94
CA ILE A 128 -25.82 -4.75 -21.85
C ILE A 128 -24.38 -4.51 -21.43
N ASP A 129 -23.68 -3.72 -22.25
CA ASP A 129 -22.35 -3.20 -21.92
C ASP A 129 -22.50 -1.82 -21.29
N THR A 130 -21.86 -1.61 -20.15
CA THR A 130 -21.86 -0.35 -19.41
C THR A 130 -20.45 -0.02 -18.98
N THR A 131 -20.02 1.22 -19.19
CA THR A 131 -18.74 1.70 -18.66
C THR A 131 -18.99 2.42 -17.34
N ILE A 132 -18.28 2.03 -16.30
CA ILE A 132 -18.27 2.72 -15.00
C ILE A 132 -16.86 3.18 -14.68
N ASP A 133 -16.71 4.31 -14.00
CA ASP A 133 -15.42 4.74 -13.50
C ASP A 133 -15.12 4.07 -12.17
N ILE A 134 -13.93 3.46 -12.06
CA ILE A 134 -13.47 2.82 -10.84
C ILE A 134 -12.30 3.59 -10.25
N ALA A 135 -12.45 3.94 -8.98
CA ALA A 135 -11.41 4.55 -8.17
C ALA A 135 -10.39 3.50 -7.67
N LEU A 136 -9.13 3.64 -8.10
CA LEU A 136 -8.00 2.80 -7.72
C LEU A 136 -7.24 3.39 -6.51
N LYS A 137 -7.90 3.45 -5.35
CA LYS A 137 -7.35 4.07 -4.13
C LYS A 137 -6.02 3.46 -3.69
N GLN A 138 -5.93 2.14 -3.67
CA GLN A 138 -4.73 1.42 -3.26
C GLN A 138 -3.56 1.66 -4.23
N THR A 139 -3.79 1.47 -5.53
CA THR A 139 -2.78 1.79 -6.57
C THR A 139 -2.31 3.24 -6.48
N THR A 140 -3.23 4.17 -6.18
CA THR A 140 -2.89 5.58 -5.99
C THR A 140 -1.93 5.76 -4.80
N ALA A 141 -2.20 5.13 -3.65
CA ALA A 141 -1.29 5.17 -2.50
C ALA A 141 0.06 4.54 -2.82
N SER A 142 0.08 3.36 -3.47
CA SER A 142 1.31 2.66 -3.87
C SER A 142 2.18 3.52 -4.80
N LEU A 143 1.58 4.23 -5.76
CA LEU A 143 2.29 5.16 -6.64
C LEU A 143 2.89 6.34 -5.89
N VAL A 144 2.16 6.92 -4.93
CA VAL A 144 2.69 8.04 -4.12
C VAL A 144 3.89 7.60 -3.29
N PHE A 145 3.80 6.42 -2.64
CA PHE A 145 4.93 5.85 -1.91
C PHE A 145 6.13 5.58 -2.83
N GLU A 146 5.89 5.07 -4.04
CA GLU A 146 6.95 4.83 -5.02
C GLU A 146 7.61 6.14 -5.49
N VAL A 147 6.84 7.20 -5.73
CA VAL A 147 7.38 8.53 -6.06
C VAL A 147 8.24 9.08 -4.92
N VAL A 148 7.82 8.88 -3.66
CA VAL A 148 8.62 9.29 -2.50
C VAL A 148 9.91 8.49 -2.41
N ASP A 149 9.86 7.18 -2.64
CA ASP A 149 11.05 6.33 -2.64
C ASP A 149 12.03 6.72 -3.75
N ASP A 150 11.53 6.98 -4.97
CA ASP A 150 12.33 7.45 -6.11
C ASP A 150 13.01 8.80 -5.81
N LEU A 151 12.29 9.76 -5.21
CA LEU A 151 12.87 11.04 -4.78
C LEU A 151 13.92 10.91 -3.67
N LEU A 152 13.85 9.83 -2.91
CA LEU A 152 14.85 9.42 -1.92
C LEU A 152 15.88 8.44 -2.50
N LYS A 153 16.00 8.36 -3.83
CA LYS A 153 16.95 7.49 -4.54
C LYS A 153 16.83 6.02 -4.13
N TRP A 154 15.61 5.57 -3.91
CA TRP A 154 15.26 4.22 -3.45
C TRP A 154 15.73 3.88 -2.03
N GLU A 155 16.02 4.89 -1.21
CA GLU A 155 16.39 4.75 0.20
C GLU A 155 15.26 5.12 1.17
N SER A 156 14.01 5.22 0.72
CA SER A 156 12.89 5.32 1.67
C SER A 156 12.75 4.02 2.45
N PRO A 157 12.46 4.05 3.76
CA PRO A 157 12.09 2.86 4.50
C PRO A 157 10.73 2.30 4.07
N LEU A 158 9.92 3.06 3.32
CA LEU A 158 8.57 2.70 2.90
C LEU A 158 8.60 2.12 1.48
N LYS A 159 8.44 0.80 1.35
CA LYS A 159 8.44 0.08 0.07
C LYS A 159 7.02 -0.32 -0.32
N ALA A 160 6.52 0.21 -1.45
CA ALA A 160 5.18 -0.05 -1.95
C ALA A 160 5.08 -1.36 -2.73
N GLU A 161 4.13 -2.21 -2.34
CA GLU A 161 3.85 -3.53 -2.92
C GLU A 161 5.10 -4.31 -3.35
N PRO A 162 6.10 -4.50 -2.44
CA PRO A 162 7.25 -5.32 -2.75
C PRO A 162 6.83 -6.78 -2.86
N VAL A 163 7.36 -7.46 -3.87
CA VAL A 163 7.00 -8.84 -4.17
C VAL A 163 8.01 -9.78 -3.52
N TYR A 164 7.49 -10.82 -2.86
CA TYR A 164 8.24 -11.93 -2.30
C TYR A 164 7.82 -13.23 -3.00
N ASP A 165 8.79 -14.11 -3.23
CA ASP A 165 8.49 -15.48 -3.64
C ASP A 165 7.73 -16.21 -2.52
N GLY A 166 6.56 -16.80 -2.81
CA GLY A 166 5.71 -17.37 -1.75
C GLY A 166 6.20 -18.70 -1.17
N THR A 167 7.29 -19.28 -1.69
CA THR A 167 7.88 -20.52 -1.17
C THR A 167 9.16 -20.25 -0.40
N SER A 168 10.08 -19.51 -1.03
CA SER A 168 11.40 -19.17 -0.46
C SER A 168 11.40 -17.89 0.37
N TYR A 169 10.34 -17.09 0.29
CA TYR A 169 10.20 -15.79 0.96
C TYR A 169 11.29 -14.78 0.59
N LYS A 170 12.04 -15.02 -0.49
CA LYS A 170 13.04 -14.09 -1.00
C LYS A 170 12.38 -12.87 -1.63
N ALA A 171 12.90 -11.70 -1.32
CA ALA A 171 12.48 -10.44 -1.90
C ALA A 171 12.88 -10.36 -3.39
N MET A 172 11.98 -9.85 -4.22
CA MET A 172 12.27 -9.58 -5.64
C MET A 172 12.88 -8.18 -5.79
N LEU A 173 14.21 -8.12 -5.84
CA LEU A 173 14.98 -6.88 -5.87
C LEU A 173 15.15 -6.33 -7.29
N GLY A 174 15.08 -5.01 -7.43
CA GLY A 174 15.43 -4.24 -8.62
C GLY A 174 16.81 -3.60 -8.49
N GLU A 175 17.06 -2.58 -9.30
CA GLU A 175 18.29 -1.78 -9.27
C GLU A 175 17.97 -0.33 -8.85
N PRO A 176 18.61 0.21 -7.78
CA PRO A 176 19.52 -0.47 -6.85
C PRO A 176 18.80 -1.54 -6.00
N SER A 177 19.53 -2.39 -5.28
CA SER A 177 18.96 -3.53 -4.52
C SER A 177 17.95 -3.15 -3.43
N THR A 178 17.89 -1.89 -3.02
CA THR A 178 16.86 -1.35 -2.12
C THR A 178 15.52 -1.09 -2.81
N ARG A 179 15.48 -1.09 -4.15
CA ARG A 179 14.29 -0.87 -4.97
C ARG A 179 13.51 -2.18 -5.18
N PRO A 180 12.18 -2.20 -5.05
CA PRO A 180 11.37 -3.33 -5.48
C PRO A 180 11.43 -3.57 -7.00
N LYS A 181 11.59 -4.83 -7.43
CA LYS A 181 11.54 -5.18 -8.85
C LYS A 181 10.15 -4.90 -9.42
N ARG A 182 10.07 -4.06 -10.44
CA ARG A 182 8.84 -3.83 -11.21
C ARG A 182 8.82 -4.70 -12.46
N ILE A 183 7.67 -5.30 -12.72
CA ILE A 183 7.49 -6.27 -13.82
C ILE A 183 6.86 -5.60 -15.04
N SER A 184 6.24 -4.43 -14.84
CA SER A 184 5.59 -3.64 -15.89
C SER A 184 5.98 -2.16 -15.74
N GLU A 185 6.17 -1.49 -16.87
CA GLU A 185 6.44 -0.04 -16.90
C GLU A 185 5.15 0.79 -16.74
N VAL A 186 4.01 0.23 -17.16
CA VAL A 186 2.72 0.93 -17.16
C VAL A 186 1.96 0.71 -15.86
N PHE A 187 1.99 -0.51 -15.32
CA PHE A 187 1.36 -0.88 -14.05
C PHE A 187 2.40 -1.55 -13.13
N PRO A 188 3.24 -0.77 -12.43
CA PRO A 188 4.42 -1.31 -11.74
C PRO A 188 4.13 -2.45 -10.75
N PHE A 189 2.93 -2.48 -10.17
CA PHE A 189 2.51 -3.45 -9.17
C PHE A 189 1.79 -4.69 -9.74
N TRP A 190 1.54 -4.75 -11.07
CA TRP A 190 0.74 -5.82 -11.67
C TRP A 190 1.17 -6.15 -13.13
N PRO A 191 1.11 -7.42 -13.57
CA PRO A 191 0.75 -8.62 -12.81
C PRO A 191 1.86 -9.05 -11.86
N ARG A 192 1.45 -9.56 -10.70
CA ARG A 192 2.37 -10.22 -9.77
C ARG A 192 2.63 -11.66 -10.24
N PRO A 193 3.86 -12.19 -10.05
CA PRO A 193 4.16 -13.58 -10.36
C PRO A 193 3.23 -14.52 -9.60
N LYS A 194 2.83 -15.64 -10.23
CA LYS A 194 1.94 -16.61 -9.60
C LYS A 194 2.60 -17.19 -8.34
N GLY A 195 1.83 -17.27 -7.26
CA GLY A 195 2.33 -17.78 -5.98
C GLY A 195 3.22 -16.81 -5.21
N SER A 196 3.33 -15.55 -5.64
CA SER A 196 4.01 -14.51 -4.86
C SER A 196 3.11 -13.89 -3.80
N LEU A 197 3.75 -13.32 -2.78
CA LEU A 197 3.12 -12.51 -1.74
C LEU A 197 3.60 -11.06 -1.90
N ALA A 198 2.71 -10.09 -1.78
CA ALA A 198 3.10 -8.68 -1.72
C ALA A 198 2.18 -7.96 -0.73
N PRO A 199 2.66 -7.65 0.48
CA PRO A 199 2.01 -6.71 1.38
C PRO A 199 1.85 -5.35 0.70
N ASP A 200 0.81 -4.60 1.03
CA ASP A 200 0.55 -3.29 0.41
C ASP A 200 1.71 -2.32 0.62
N LEU A 201 2.31 -2.38 1.82
CA LEU A 201 3.49 -1.62 2.16
C LEU A 201 4.41 -2.44 3.08
N VAL A 202 5.71 -2.35 2.88
CA VAL A 202 6.73 -2.84 3.81
C VAL A 202 7.51 -1.66 4.36
N ILE A 203 7.76 -1.69 5.66
CA ILE A 203 8.63 -0.77 6.37
C ILE A 203 9.92 -1.53 6.70
N VAL A 204 11.05 -1.06 6.18
CA VAL A 204 12.37 -1.65 6.51
C VAL A 204 13.02 -0.96 7.71
N GLU A 205 13.85 -1.70 8.44
CA GLU A 205 14.63 -1.19 9.58
C GLU A 205 15.83 -0.38 9.10
N TYR A 206 16.60 -0.94 8.16
CA TYR A 206 17.79 -0.33 7.57
C TYR A 206 17.49 0.05 6.13
N ARG A 207 17.21 1.33 5.89
CA ARG A 207 16.76 1.87 4.59
C ARG A 207 17.78 1.72 3.44
N GLN A 208 19.06 1.55 3.77
CA GLN A 208 20.16 1.34 2.83
C GLN A 208 20.38 -0.14 2.50
N GLN A 209 19.60 -1.05 3.11
CA GLN A 209 19.65 -2.48 2.85
C GLN A 209 18.40 -2.94 2.10
N PRO A 210 18.48 -4.07 1.36
CA PRO A 210 17.31 -4.65 0.69
C PRO A 210 16.17 -4.96 1.68
N PHE A 211 14.93 -5.00 1.17
CA PHE A 211 13.73 -5.31 1.96
C PHE A 211 13.53 -6.82 2.19
N ASP A 212 14.63 -7.56 2.36
CA ASP A 212 14.60 -8.95 2.80
C ASP A 212 13.88 -9.08 4.14
N VAL A 213 13.21 -10.21 4.39
CA VAL A 213 12.37 -10.43 5.59
C VAL A 213 13.10 -10.12 6.91
N GLY A 214 14.42 -10.35 6.97
CA GLY A 214 15.25 -10.01 8.12
C GLY A 214 15.33 -8.51 8.41
N ASN A 215 15.30 -7.66 7.37
CA ASN A 215 15.33 -6.20 7.45
C ASN A 215 13.92 -5.58 7.51
N VAL A 216 12.85 -6.38 7.50
CA VAL A 216 11.48 -5.84 7.61
C VAL A 216 11.14 -5.56 9.06
N PHE A 217 10.81 -4.30 9.36
CA PHE A 217 10.19 -3.88 10.62
C PHE A 217 8.70 -4.27 10.64
N ALA A 218 7.98 -3.93 9.57
CA ALA A 218 6.56 -4.23 9.45
C ALA A 218 6.10 -4.44 8.00
N ALA A 219 5.31 -5.48 7.77
CA ALA A 219 4.44 -5.65 6.61
C ALA A 219 3.05 -5.11 6.96
N VAL A 220 2.61 -4.09 6.22
CA VAL A 220 1.38 -3.35 6.44
C VAL A 220 0.38 -3.70 5.33
N GLU A 221 -0.77 -4.23 5.73
CA GLU A 221 -1.95 -4.36 4.88
C GLU A 221 -2.84 -3.12 5.09
N ILE A 222 -3.21 -2.46 4.00
CA ILE A 222 -3.98 -1.22 3.98
C ILE A 222 -5.39 -1.52 3.47
N LYS A 223 -6.41 -1.19 4.26
CA LYS A 223 -7.82 -1.39 3.89
C LYS A 223 -8.56 -0.08 3.74
N PHE A 224 -8.88 0.26 2.49
CA PHE A 224 -9.75 1.39 2.16
C PHE A 224 -11.24 1.07 2.44
N PRO A 225 -12.13 2.07 2.48
CA PRO A 225 -13.54 1.83 2.76
C PRO A 225 -14.16 0.86 1.76
N LYS A 226 -14.96 -0.08 2.28
CA LYS A 226 -15.59 -1.20 1.56
C LYS A 226 -14.63 -2.32 1.11
N ASP A 227 -13.36 -2.28 1.52
CA ASP A 227 -12.46 -3.44 1.41
C ASP A 227 -12.46 -4.27 2.69
N TRP A 228 -12.43 -5.60 2.56
CA TRP A 228 -12.54 -6.53 3.68
C TRP A 228 -11.21 -7.22 3.94
N VAL A 229 -10.86 -7.35 5.22
CA VAL A 229 -9.69 -8.12 5.65
C VAL A 229 -9.95 -9.61 5.45
N LYS A 230 -9.02 -10.30 4.79
CA LYS A 230 -9.05 -11.75 4.65
C LYS A 230 -8.14 -12.38 5.70
N ARG A 231 -8.68 -13.30 6.50
CA ARG A 231 -7.90 -13.97 7.56
C ARG A 231 -6.68 -14.71 7.00
N ASP A 232 -6.83 -15.39 5.87
CA ASP A 232 -5.74 -16.17 5.29
C ASP A 232 -4.63 -15.27 4.74
N GLN A 233 -4.95 -14.10 4.19
CA GLN A 233 -3.96 -13.09 3.80
C GLN A 233 -3.09 -12.66 5.00
N MET A 234 -3.70 -12.44 6.16
CA MET A 234 -2.95 -12.09 7.38
C MET A 234 -2.05 -13.24 7.84
N LYS A 235 -2.52 -14.50 7.73
CA LYS A 235 -1.69 -15.68 8.04
C LYS A 235 -0.52 -15.81 7.08
N ASP A 236 -0.75 -15.62 5.79
CA ASP A 236 0.29 -15.70 4.75
C ASP A 236 1.40 -14.67 5.02
N TYR A 237 1.04 -13.46 5.45
CA TYR A 237 2.05 -12.46 5.84
C TYR A 237 2.77 -12.79 7.14
N VAL A 238 2.10 -13.42 8.11
CA VAL A 238 2.77 -13.91 9.31
C VAL A 238 3.79 -15.00 8.93
N SER A 239 3.41 -15.94 8.07
CA SER A 239 4.31 -16.98 7.54
C SER A 239 5.48 -16.37 6.77
N LEU A 240 5.21 -15.39 5.90
CA LEU A 240 6.24 -14.62 5.18
C LEU A 240 7.22 -13.95 6.14
N MET A 241 6.74 -13.41 7.26
CA MET A 241 7.55 -12.76 8.29
C MET A 241 8.19 -13.74 9.29
N GLY A 242 8.42 -15.00 8.87
CA GLY A 242 9.07 -16.02 9.71
C GLY A 242 8.24 -16.46 10.92
N GLY A 243 6.91 -16.31 10.86
CA GLY A 243 6.00 -16.58 11.98
C GLY A 243 5.85 -15.40 12.95
N ASP A 244 6.51 -14.26 12.71
CA ASP A 244 6.46 -13.13 13.62
C ASP A 244 5.19 -12.27 13.41
N VAL A 245 4.21 -12.49 14.28
CA VAL A 245 2.96 -11.73 14.31
C VAL A 245 3.18 -10.24 14.62
N GLN A 246 4.30 -9.87 15.25
CA GLN A 246 4.61 -8.48 15.60
C GLN A 246 4.98 -7.63 14.38
N LYS A 247 5.49 -8.28 13.32
CA LYS A 247 5.84 -7.64 12.05
C LYS A 247 4.63 -7.43 11.13
N VAL A 248 3.44 -7.95 11.45
CA VAL A 248 2.26 -7.80 10.58
C VAL A 248 1.32 -6.75 11.15
N VAL A 249 0.89 -5.82 10.29
CA VAL A 249 0.08 -4.67 10.67
C VAL A 249 -1.11 -4.53 9.74
N LEU A 250 -2.25 -4.16 10.31
CA LEU A 250 -3.44 -3.80 9.58
C LEU A 250 -3.73 -2.31 9.78
N LEU A 251 -3.85 -1.56 8.69
CA LEU A 251 -4.19 -0.14 8.68
C LEU A 251 -5.49 0.06 7.89
N ARG A 252 -6.57 0.45 8.58
CA ARG A 252 -7.82 0.82 7.91
C ARG A 252 -7.86 2.32 7.64
N VAL A 253 -8.39 2.72 6.50
CA VAL A 253 -8.44 4.10 6.02
C VAL A 253 -9.89 4.53 5.91
N PRO A 254 -10.31 5.65 6.55
CA PRO A 254 -9.49 6.59 7.34
C PRO A 254 -9.36 6.22 8.82
N GLU A 255 -9.97 5.11 9.26
CA GLU A 255 -10.20 4.73 10.65
C GLU A 255 -8.94 4.72 11.53
N ASP A 256 -7.83 4.20 11.03
CA ASP A 256 -6.59 4.02 11.76
C ASP A 256 -5.53 5.07 11.35
N CYS A 257 -5.90 6.02 10.49
CA CYS A 257 -5.05 7.12 10.06
C CYS A 257 -4.95 8.18 11.16
N THR A 258 -3.72 8.55 11.54
CA THR A 258 -3.42 9.58 12.53
C THR A 258 -2.75 10.76 11.85
N GLY A 259 -3.18 11.99 12.13
CA GLY A 259 -2.63 13.18 11.46
C GLY A 259 -1.20 13.51 11.88
N ALA A 260 -0.37 13.89 10.90
CA ALA A 260 0.56 15.00 11.08
C ALA A 260 -0.28 16.27 11.10
N SER A 261 -0.86 16.61 12.26
CA SER A 261 -1.41 17.95 12.42
C SER A 261 -0.23 18.92 12.32
N GLY A 262 -0.15 19.68 11.23
CA GLY A 262 0.57 20.95 11.26
C GLY A 262 0.14 21.68 12.53
N SER A 263 1.13 22.12 13.31
CA SER A 263 0.92 22.78 14.59
C SER A 263 -0.03 23.96 14.44
N ALA A 264 -1.30 23.76 14.75
CA ALA A 264 -2.07 24.72 15.51
C ALA A 264 -2.20 24.14 16.92
N ARG A 265 -1.09 24.22 17.67
CA ARG A 265 -1.19 24.32 19.12
C ARG A 265 -2.01 25.58 19.38
N THR A 266 -3.32 25.42 19.57
CA THR A 266 -4.06 26.35 20.41
C THR A 266 -3.31 26.36 21.73
N SER A 267 -2.70 27.50 22.03
CA SER A 267 -2.09 27.80 23.32
C SER A 267 -3.20 27.74 24.37
N GLY A 268 -3.47 26.54 24.88
CA GLY A 268 -4.25 26.32 26.08
C GLY A 268 -3.45 26.88 27.24
N THR A 269 -3.83 28.09 27.65
CA THR A 269 -3.42 28.75 28.88
C THR A 269 -3.41 27.74 30.03
N LYS A 270 -2.23 27.50 30.60
CA LYS A 270 -2.11 26.75 31.86
C LYS A 270 -2.93 27.46 32.94
N PRO A 271 -3.83 26.80 33.67
CA PRO A 271 -4.34 27.39 34.90
C PRO A 271 -3.18 27.47 35.89
N GLY A 272 -2.84 28.69 36.29
CA GLY A 272 -1.82 28.96 37.29
C GLY A 272 -2.15 28.25 38.60
N HIS A 273 -1.15 27.57 39.12
CA HIS A 273 -1.13 27.05 40.48
C HIS A 273 -1.13 28.26 41.43
N SER A 274 -2.24 28.56 42.10
CA SER A 274 -2.22 29.49 43.23
C SER A 274 -2.04 28.69 44.52
N SER A 275 -0.91 28.94 45.17
CA SER A 275 -0.62 28.51 46.52
C SER A 275 -1.31 29.44 47.52
N ARG A 276 -1.83 28.83 48.59
CA ARG A 276 -2.27 29.41 49.87
C ARG A 276 -1.58 30.71 50.30
N SER A 277 -2.40 31.68 50.71
CA SER A 277 -2.33 32.38 52.01
C SER A 277 -3.78 32.81 52.34
N GLY A 278 -4.32 32.84 53.55
CA GLY A 278 -3.72 32.95 54.87
C GLY A 278 -4.32 34.17 55.57
N LYS A 279 -5.54 34.03 56.13
CA LYS A 279 -6.08 34.63 57.37
C LYS A 279 -7.59 34.46 57.40
#